data_AF-A0A7Y2F0S6-F1
#
_entry.id   AF-A0A7Y2F0S6-F1
#
_cell.length_a   1.000
_cell.length_b   1.000
_cell.length_c   1.000
_cell.angle_alpha   90.00
_cell.angle_beta   90.00
_cell.angle_gamma   90.00
#
_symmetry.space_group_name_H-M   'P 1'
#
loop_
_entity.id
_entity.type
_entity.pdbx_description
1 polymer ?
#
loop_
_entity_poly.entity_id
_entity_poly.type
_entity_poly.pdbx_seq_one_letter_code
_entity_poly.pdbx_strand_id
1 'polypeptide(L)'
;TLGFAHNFAASADGRMSVMDYPHPTLEETNGTISLENAYATGIGEWDKVTVAYSYSAIPPETDASNFLKGILREAQQRGLHYISDSDARAAGGAHATAHLWDNGENAATELNRVLELRASAIQNFSQDNIRNDEPYTVLEDVFVPLYFYHRYQMEAASKMIGGLNYTYAVKGDDQLIVETLDRTTQIMALEALLKTMDASSLAIPKDKLKLFPPRAYNYNRSRESFKSHNGVAFDALAAAETAADLTLSFLLHPQRANRLVHQKALDSDNLGLAEVLDQLYEQSFSSSSDRKDSYHQEIDQVVQYRIIQHLFNLATHKNTIPQTKALAYQTLQKIHDQAANSSGANAAYIIYQIENFKRKPEDFKVMPSLKIPDGSPIGSTNCYTHE
;
A
#
# COMPACT_ATOMS: atom_id res chain seq x y z
N THR A 1 4.71 31.39 4.61
CA THR A 1 5.49 30.17 4.33
C THR A 1 6.50 30.47 3.24
N LEU A 2 7.58 29.67 3.10
CA LEU A 2 8.67 29.92 2.12
C LEU A 2 8.39 29.37 0.70
N GLY A 3 7.27 28.66 0.50
CA GLY A 3 6.81 28.22 -0.82
C GLY A 3 7.43 26.92 -1.36
N PHE A 4 8.07 26.11 -0.50
CA PHE A 4 8.69 24.86 -0.91
C PHE A 4 7.66 23.74 -1.15
N ALA A 5 7.89 22.94 -2.19
CA ALA A 5 7.09 21.77 -2.52
C ALA A 5 7.53 20.54 -1.69
N HIS A 6 6.67 19.52 -1.61
CA HIS A 6 7.03 18.27 -0.95
C HIS A 6 8.08 17.49 -1.74
N ASN A 7 8.94 16.77 -1.01
CA ASN A 7 9.89 15.81 -1.57
C ASN A 7 9.67 14.42 -0.95
N PHE A 8 9.04 13.52 -1.71
CA PHE A 8 8.69 12.18 -1.24
C PHE A 8 9.77 11.13 -1.45
N ALA A 9 10.88 11.48 -2.11
CA ALA A 9 12.04 10.59 -2.22
C ALA A 9 12.94 10.65 -0.97
N ALA A 10 12.74 11.65 -0.10
CA ALA A 10 13.64 11.94 0.99
C ALA A 10 13.64 10.89 2.12
N SER A 11 12.55 10.14 2.31
CA SER A 11 12.47 9.03 3.26
C SER A 11 13.48 7.94 2.91
N ALA A 12 13.56 7.57 1.62
CA ALA A 12 14.51 6.60 1.12
C ALA A 12 15.97 7.12 1.17
N ASP A 13 16.16 8.43 1.03
CA ASP A 13 17.49 9.06 1.12
C ASP A 13 17.95 9.33 2.58
N GLY A 14 17.30 8.74 3.59
CA GLY A 14 17.70 8.88 4.99
C GLY A 14 17.02 10.04 5.74
N ARG A 15 15.74 10.31 5.42
CA ARG A 15 14.91 11.37 6.02
C ARG A 15 15.49 12.77 5.80
N MET A 16 15.94 13.03 4.57
CA MET A 16 16.71 14.23 4.18
C MET A 16 15.89 15.50 3.99
N SER A 17 14.57 15.48 4.24
CA SER A 17 13.67 16.61 4.02
C SER A 17 12.54 16.61 5.04
N VAL A 18 12.29 17.73 5.70
CA VAL A 18 11.06 17.95 6.50
C VAL A 18 9.85 18.21 5.61
N MET A 19 10.09 18.47 4.32
CA MET A 19 9.05 18.55 3.30
C MET A 19 8.62 17.16 2.79
N ASP A 20 9.11 16.08 3.40
CA ASP A 20 8.54 14.75 3.24
C ASP A 20 7.39 14.50 4.24
N TYR A 21 6.54 13.51 3.99
CA TYR A 21 5.47 13.06 4.89
C TYR A 21 5.71 11.61 5.33
N PRO A 22 6.74 11.30 6.14
CA PRO A 22 6.97 9.95 6.65
C PRO A 22 5.95 9.59 7.74
N HIS A 23 5.69 8.29 7.90
CA HIS A 23 5.00 7.79 9.10
C HIS A 23 6.00 7.66 10.27
N PRO A 24 5.56 7.65 11.55
CA PRO A 24 6.47 7.52 12.68
C PRO A 24 7.41 6.32 12.55
N THR A 25 8.72 6.53 12.60
CA THR A 25 9.67 5.40 12.66
C THR A 25 9.60 4.76 14.05
N LEU A 26 9.14 3.51 14.11
CA LEU A 26 9.08 2.74 15.35
C LEU A 26 10.25 1.76 15.42
N GLU A 27 10.94 1.72 16.55
CA GLU A 27 12.01 0.76 16.82
C GLU A 27 11.52 -0.26 17.85
N GLU A 28 11.84 -1.53 17.67
CA GLU A 28 11.52 -2.58 18.64
C GLU A 28 12.82 -3.18 19.19
N THR A 29 12.94 -3.23 20.51
CA THR A 29 14.04 -3.91 21.19
C THR A 29 13.47 -4.78 22.30
N ASN A 30 13.70 -6.09 22.24
CA ASN A 30 13.23 -7.07 23.24
C ASN A 30 11.72 -6.98 23.55
N GLY A 31 10.88 -6.83 22.51
CA GLY A 31 9.42 -6.74 22.67
C GLY A 31 8.91 -5.38 23.16
N THR A 32 9.80 -4.40 23.36
CA THR A 32 9.44 -3.03 23.72
C THR A 32 9.53 -2.13 22.49
N ILE A 33 8.44 -1.44 22.19
CA ILE A 33 8.35 -0.49 21.08
C ILE A 33 8.76 0.90 21.57
N SER A 34 9.74 1.50 20.91
CA SER A 34 10.24 2.85 21.17
C SER A 34 9.75 3.83 20.11
N LEU A 35 9.38 5.03 20.58
CA LEU A 35 9.01 6.21 19.78
C LEU A 35 10.12 7.27 19.77
N GLU A 36 11.29 6.99 20.37
CA GLU A 36 12.35 7.99 20.55
C GLU A 36 12.88 8.56 19.22
N ASN A 37 12.87 7.74 18.16
CA ASN A 37 13.32 8.11 16.81
C ASN A 37 12.15 8.27 15.82
N ALA A 38 10.93 8.55 16.32
CA ALA A 38 9.72 8.63 15.50
C ALA A 38 9.82 9.62 14.33
N TYR A 39 10.50 10.76 14.54
CA TYR A 39 10.72 11.79 13.54
C TYR A 39 12.14 12.36 13.63
N ALA A 40 12.69 12.77 12.48
CA ALA A 40 13.93 13.52 12.44
C ALA A 40 13.75 14.91 13.10
N THR A 41 14.82 15.44 13.68
CA THR A 41 14.84 16.77 14.31
C THR A 41 15.62 17.76 13.45
N GLY A 42 15.07 18.95 13.24
CA GLY A 42 15.68 20.00 12.42
C GLY A 42 15.41 19.84 10.93
N ILE A 43 16.00 20.71 10.11
CA ILE A 43 15.89 20.65 8.64
C ILE A 43 16.91 19.65 8.06
N GLY A 44 16.50 18.90 7.04
CA GLY A 44 17.34 17.93 6.36
C GLY A 44 18.23 18.55 5.27
N GLU A 45 19.06 17.72 4.63
CA GLU A 45 20.00 18.19 3.61
C GLU A 45 19.30 18.72 2.35
N TRP A 46 18.17 18.14 1.94
CA TRP A 46 17.37 18.65 0.82
C TRP A 46 16.73 20.01 1.12
N ASP A 47 16.29 20.22 2.37
CA ASP A 47 15.75 21.51 2.79
C ASP A 47 16.82 22.61 2.68
N LYS A 48 18.06 22.30 3.08
CA LYS A 48 19.21 23.22 2.94
C LYS A 48 19.49 23.55 1.47
N VAL A 49 19.43 22.56 0.58
CA VAL A 49 19.56 22.77 -0.88
C VAL A 49 18.45 23.70 -1.38
N THR A 50 17.20 23.46 -0.96
CA THR A 50 16.06 24.26 -1.39
C THR A 50 16.18 25.71 -0.91
N VAL A 51 16.54 25.92 0.36
CA VAL A 51 16.82 27.26 0.91
C VAL A 51 17.98 27.93 0.18
N ALA A 52 19.08 27.21 -0.05
CA ALA A 52 20.24 27.75 -0.75
C ALA A 52 19.89 28.15 -2.18
N TYR A 53 19.15 27.33 -2.92
CA TYR A 53 18.71 27.64 -4.28
C TYR A 53 17.80 28.88 -4.32
N SER A 54 16.89 29.04 -3.35
CA SER A 54 15.92 30.14 -3.33
C SER A 54 16.47 31.46 -2.78
N TYR A 55 17.43 31.41 -1.85
CA TYR A 55 17.79 32.58 -1.02
C TYR A 55 19.29 32.90 -0.96
N SER A 56 20.17 32.12 -1.58
CA SER A 56 21.60 32.46 -1.58
C SER A 56 21.87 33.76 -2.31
N ALA A 57 22.73 34.60 -1.72
CA ALA A 57 23.26 35.76 -2.42
C ALA A 57 24.20 35.29 -3.54
N ILE A 58 23.84 35.60 -4.78
CA ILE A 58 24.68 35.31 -5.94
C ILE A 58 25.86 36.29 -5.92
N PRO A 59 27.13 35.81 -5.94
CA PRO A 59 28.28 36.70 -5.91
C PRO A 59 28.27 37.69 -7.09
N PRO A 60 28.77 38.93 -6.92
CA PRO A 60 28.92 39.88 -8.00
C PRO A 60 29.69 39.25 -9.18
N GLU A 61 29.32 39.62 -10.40
CA GLU A 61 29.96 39.15 -11.65
C GLU A 61 29.83 37.64 -11.93
N THR A 62 29.05 36.89 -11.13
CA THR A 62 28.74 35.48 -11.40
C THR A 62 27.47 35.32 -12.22
N ASP A 63 27.48 34.44 -13.22
CA ASP A 63 26.26 34.07 -13.95
C ASP A 63 25.27 33.34 -13.04
N ALA A 64 24.09 33.93 -12.84
CA ALA A 64 23.06 33.42 -11.94
C ALA A 64 22.58 32.01 -12.32
N SER A 65 22.45 31.72 -13.62
CA SER A 65 22.00 30.42 -14.10
C SER A 65 23.00 29.32 -13.74
N ASN A 66 24.29 29.57 -13.98
CA ASN A 66 25.36 28.63 -13.68
C ASN A 66 25.53 28.42 -12.18
N PHE A 67 25.40 29.48 -11.37
CA PHE A 67 25.44 29.38 -9.90
C PHE A 67 24.33 28.47 -9.37
N LEU A 68 23.08 28.71 -9.78
CA LEU A 68 21.93 27.92 -9.35
C LEU A 68 21.98 26.47 -9.83
N LYS A 69 22.42 26.23 -11.07
CA LYS A 69 22.69 24.87 -11.58
C LYS A 69 23.79 24.16 -10.79
N GLY A 70 24.80 24.90 -10.31
CA GLY A 70 25.85 24.39 -9.45
C GLY A 70 25.29 23.78 -8.16
N ILE A 71 24.38 24.49 -7.49
CA ILE A 71 23.70 24.00 -6.27
C ILE A 71 22.96 22.69 -6.54
N LEU A 72 22.19 22.62 -7.65
CA LEU A 72 21.43 21.43 -8.00
C LEU A 72 22.33 20.24 -8.36
N ARG A 73 23.43 20.48 -9.09
CA ARG A 73 24.42 19.45 -9.43
C ARG A 73 25.13 18.91 -8.19
N GLU A 74 25.47 19.78 -7.24
CA GLU A 74 26.05 19.34 -5.97
C GLU A 74 25.07 18.46 -5.19
N ALA A 75 23.79 18.85 -5.13
CA ALA A 75 22.75 18.04 -4.50
C ALA A 75 22.61 16.65 -5.16
N GLN A 76 22.62 16.61 -6.50
CA GLN A 76 22.59 15.36 -7.27
C GLN A 76 23.81 14.47 -6.99
N GLN A 77 25.03 15.05 -6.97
CA GLN A 77 26.26 14.32 -6.65
C GLN A 77 26.27 13.75 -5.22
N ARG A 78 25.51 14.38 -4.32
CA ARG A 78 25.31 13.91 -2.95
C ARG A 78 24.16 12.89 -2.82
N GLY A 79 23.50 12.52 -3.92
CA GLY A 79 22.41 11.55 -3.93
C GLY A 79 21.09 12.09 -3.36
N LEU A 80 20.87 13.41 -3.39
CA LEU A 80 19.63 14.00 -2.90
C LEU A 80 18.59 14.04 -4.03
N HIS A 81 17.67 13.08 -4.04
CA HIS A 81 16.66 12.97 -5.08
C HIS A 81 15.44 13.85 -4.79
N TYR A 82 14.75 14.25 -5.85
CA TYR A 82 13.52 15.02 -5.74
C TYR A 82 12.43 14.49 -6.65
N ILE A 83 11.35 14.05 -6.02
CA ILE A 83 10.11 13.62 -6.66
C ILE A 83 8.94 14.17 -5.86
N SER A 84 7.95 14.73 -6.56
CA SER A 84 6.87 15.52 -5.96
C SER A 84 5.53 14.77 -5.92
N ASP A 85 4.48 15.47 -5.45
CA ASP A 85 3.17 14.92 -5.10
C ASP A 85 2.51 14.10 -6.22
N SER A 86 2.67 14.49 -7.49
CA SER A 86 2.02 13.82 -8.63
C SER A 86 2.39 12.36 -8.75
N ASP A 87 3.65 12.05 -8.51
CA ASP A 87 4.22 10.72 -8.66
C ASP A 87 3.94 9.89 -7.41
N ALA A 88 4.13 10.50 -6.24
CA ALA A 88 4.03 9.81 -4.97
C ALA A 88 2.59 9.49 -4.56
N ARG A 89 1.60 10.34 -4.90
CA ARG A 89 0.18 10.14 -4.53
C ARG A 89 -0.60 9.24 -5.47
N ALA A 90 -0.09 8.96 -6.68
CA ALA A 90 -0.82 8.19 -7.67
C ALA A 90 -0.86 6.71 -7.28
N ALA A 91 -2.05 6.13 -7.12
CA ALA A 91 -2.20 4.69 -6.79
C ALA A 91 -1.61 3.75 -7.86
N GLY A 92 -1.64 4.18 -9.12
CA GLY A 92 -0.99 3.51 -10.25
C GLY A 92 0.44 3.95 -10.53
N GLY A 93 1.01 4.77 -9.63
CA GLY A 93 2.38 5.29 -9.71
C GLY A 93 3.43 4.20 -9.87
N ALA A 94 4.61 4.61 -10.33
CA ALA A 94 5.68 3.68 -10.67
C ALA A 94 7.02 4.02 -10.02
N HIS A 95 7.17 5.18 -9.38
CA HIS A 95 8.46 5.55 -8.79
C HIS A 95 8.84 4.58 -7.68
N ALA A 96 10.07 4.07 -7.70
CA ALA A 96 10.51 3.02 -6.77
C ALA A 96 10.57 3.48 -5.31
N THR A 97 10.91 4.75 -5.05
CA THR A 97 11.25 5.26 -3.70
C THR A 97 10.47 6.51 -3.29
N ALA A 98 9.54 7.01 -4.11
CA ALA A 98 8.85 8.27 -3.84
C ALA A 98 7.43 8.00 -3.38
N HIS A 99 7.22 7.94 -2.08
CA HIS A 99 5.99 7.45 -1.48
C HIS A 99 5.56 8.32 -0.31
N LEU A 100 4.24 8.43 -0.12
CA LEU A 100 3.69 9.06 1.07
C LEU A 100 3.72 8.06 2.23
N TRP A 101 4.07 8.55 3.41
CA TRP A 101 4.01 7.79 4.66
C TRP A 101 4.84 6.50 4.59
N ASP A 102 5.94 6.54 3.86
CA ASP A 102 6.91 5.45 3.73
C ASP A 102 8.07 5.66 4.71
N ASN A 103 8.78 4.57 5.02
CA ASN A 103 10.01 4.59 5.80
C ASN A 103 11.03 3.63 5.19
N GLY A 104 12.30 3.86 5.51
CA GLY A 104 13.40 2.99 5.09
C GLY A 104 13.80 3.17 3.63
N GLU A 105 14.92 2.55 3.26
CA GLU A 105 15.50 2.66 1.93
C GLU A 105 14.77 1.78 0.89
N ASN A 106 14.12 0.71 1.35
CA ASN A 106 13.41 -0.25 0.50
C ASN A 106 12.03 -0.57 1.07
N ALA A 107 10.99 -0.23 0.29
CA ALA A 107 9.63 -0.32 0.78
C ALA A 107 9.16 -1.76 1.06
N ALA A 108 9.69 -2.77 0.34
CA ALA A 108 9.34 -4.17 0.56
C ALA A 108 10.02 -4.73 1.83
N THR A 109 11.28 -4.35 2.08
CA THR A 109 11.97 -4.70 3.33
C THR A 109 11.25 -4.10 4.52
N GLU A 110 10.91 -2.82 4.46
CA GLU A 110 10.20 -2.14 5.54
C GLU A 110 8.79 -2.72 5.73
N LEU A 111 8.10 -3.15 4.67
CA LEU A 111 6.79 -3.81 4.80
C LEU A 111 6.87 -5.07 5.67
N ASN A 112 7.89 -5.91 5.47
CA ASN A 112 8.08 -7.11 6.29
C ASN A 112 8.33 -6.74 7.77
N ARG A 113 9.20 -5.75 8.01
CA ARG A 113 9.50 -5.26 9.37
C ARG A 113 8.25 -4.71 10.07
N VAL A 114 7.44 -3.93 9.34
CA VAL A 114 6.20 -3.35 9.84
C VAL A 114 5.15 -4.42 10.13
N LEU A 115 5.08 -5.51 9.35
CA LEU A 115 4.20 -6.65 9.62
C LEU A 115 4.61 -7.39 10.91
N GLU A 116 5.91 -7.58 11.14
CA GLU A 116 6.44 -8.18 12.39
C GLU A 116 6.12 -7.31 13.61
N LEU A 117 6.42 -6.02 13.53
CA LEU A 117 6.11 -5.04 14.58
C LEU A 117 4.61 -5.01 14.89
N ARG A 118 3.77 -4.98 13.84
CA ARG A 118 2.31 -5.04 13.98
C ARG A 118 1.88 -6.31 14.70
N ALA A 119 2.46 -7.46 14.37
CA ALA A 119 2.13 -8.71 15.04
C ALA A 119 2.48 -8.68 16.53
N SER A 120 3.66 -8.16 16.89
CA SER A 120 4.10 -7.96 18.28
C SER A 120 3.15 -7.01 19.04
N ALA A 121 2.81 -5.87 18.44
CA ALA A 121 1.89 -4.90 19.02
C ALA A 121 0.46 -5.44 19.18
N ILE A 122 -0.06 -6.22 18.23
CA ILE A 122 -1.36 -6.89 18.36
C ILE A 122 -1.36 -7.91 19.50
N GLN A 123 -0.26 -8.66 19.70
CA GLN A 123 -0.15 -9.59 20.83
C GLN A 123 -0.18 -8.86 22.18
N ASN A 124 0.42 -7.68 22.26
CA ASN A 124 0.45 -6.84 23.47
C ASN A 124 -0.84 -6.02 23.69
N PHE A 125 -1.72 -5.93 22.68
CA PHE A 125 -2.98 -5.17 22.80
C PHE A 125 -3.88 -5.72 23.91
N SER A 126 -4.40 -4.84 24.76
CA SER A 126 -5.20 -5.20 25.93
C SER A 126 -6.18 -4.09 26.31
N GLN A 127 -6.94 -4.31 27.39
CA GLN A 127 -7.82 -3.29 27.96
C GLN A 127 -7.06 -2.04 28.44
N ASP A 128 -5.76 -2.16 28.74
CA ASP A 128 -4.93 -1.04 29.25
C ASP A 128 -4.63 0.00 28.15
N ASN A 129 -5.05 -0.27 26.90
CA ASN A 129 -5.00 0.68 25.80
C ASN A 129 -6.09 1.77 25.86
N ILE A 130 -7.03 1.68 26.81
CA ILE A 130 -8.01 2.74 27.12
C ILE A 130 -7.85 3.17 28.59
N ARG A 131 -8.35 4.36 28.92
CA ARG A 131 -8.28 4.90 30.28
C ARG A 131 -9.27 4.15 31.19
N ASN A 132 -8.99 4.18 32.49
CA ASN A 132 -9.98 3.79 33.50
C ASN A 132 -11.29 4.57 33.27
N ASP A 133 -12.41 3.88 33.47
CA ASP A 133 -13.78 4.39 33.27
C ASP A 133 -14.19 4.66 31.81
N GLU A 134 -13.34 4.33 30.82
CA GLU A 134 -13.76 4.28 29.41
C GLU A 134 -14.45 2.95 29.07
N PRO A 135 -15.50 2.96 28.21
CA PRO A 135 -16.15 1.73 27.80
C PRO A 135 -15.30 0.94 26.79
N TYR A 136 -15.29 -0.39 26.91
CA TYR A 136 -14.55 -1.32 26.03
C TYR A 136 -14.81 -1.10 24.54
N THR A 137 -15.97 -0.58 24.15
CA THR A 137 -16.27 -0.25 22.75
C THR A 137 -15.22 0.68 22.11
N VAL A 138 -14.51 1.49 22.89
CA VAL A 138 -13.45 2.38 22.41
C VAL A 138 -12.24 1.60 21.90
N LEU A 139 -11.99 0.39 22.41
CA LEU A 139 -10.88 -0.46 21.97
C LEU A 139 -10.95 -0.79 20.48
N GLU A 140 -12.15 -0.92 19.90
CA GLU A 140 -12.33 -1.14 18.46
C GLU A 140 -11.66 0.00 17.66
N ASP A 141 -11.88 1.26 18.06
CA ASP A 141 -11.34 2.43 17.38
C ASP A 141 -9.83 2.61 17.63
N VAL A 142 -9.35 2.27 18.84
CA VAL A 142 -7.91 2.27 19.17
C VAL A 142 -7.17 1.17 18.41
N PHE A 143 -7.83 0.05 18.12
CA PHE A 143 -7.24 -1.07 17.39
C PHE A 143 -7.09 -0.82 15.88
N VAL A 144 -7.93 0.04 15.28
CA VAL A 144 -7.90 0.36 13.84
C VAL A 144 -6.51 0.79 13.35
N PRO A 145 -5.85 1.83 13.90
CA PRO A 145 -4.54 2.28 13.41
C PRO A 145 -3.45 1.21 13.59
N LEU A 146 -3.56 0.36 14.61
CA LEU A 146 -2.67 -0.79 14.80
C LEU A 146 -2.90 -1.87 13.74
N TYR A 147 -4.16 -2.25 13.50
CA TYR A 147 -4.49 -3.30 12.53
C TYR A 147 -4.14 -2.90 11.09
N PHE A 148 -4.33 -1.64 10.72
CA PHE A 148 -3.98 -1.11 9.40
C PHE A 148 -2.62 -0.40 9.36
N TYR A 149 -1.75 -0.61 10.37
CA TYR A 149 -0.47 0.10 10.47
C TYR A 149 0.42 -0.07 9.21
N HIS A 150 0.36 -1.24 8.58
CA HIS A 150 1.11 -1.57 7.37
C HIS A 150 0.59 -0.91 6.08
N ARG A 151 -0.56 -0.20 6.08
CA ARG A 151 -1.25 0.23 4.86
C ARG A 151 -0.42 1.12 3.93
N TYR A 152 0.40 2.00 4.50
CA TYR A 152 1.22 2.93 3.72
C TYR A 152 2.44 2.26 3.13
N GLN A 153 3.09 1.42 3.95
CA GLN A 153 4.22 0.62 3.51
C GLN A 153 3.82 -0.40 2.44
N MET A 154 2.60 -0.94 2.53
CA MET A 154 2.00 -1.77 1.51
C MET A 154 1.79 -0.99 0.21
N GLU A 155 1.22 0.23 0.27
CA GLU A 155 1.10 1.07 -0.92
C GLU A 155 2.46 1.35 -1.58
N ALA A 156 3.48 1.71 -0.79
CA ALA A 156 4.84 1.96 -1.26
C ALA A 156 5.44 0.71 -1.96
N ALA A 157 5.39 -0.45 -1.31
CA ALA A 157 5.86 -1.71 -1.87
C ALA A 157 5.12 -2.09 -3.17
N SER A 158 3.82 -1.77 -3.29
CA SER A 158 3.04 -2.02 -4.50
C SER A 158 3.57 -1.29 -5.74
N LYS A 159 4.18 -0.13 -5.57
CA LYS A 159 4.68 0.71 -6.67
C LYS A 159 6.03 0.21 -7.20
N MET A 160 6.74 -0.62 -6.43
CA MET A 160 7.93 -1.34 -6.90
C MET A 160 7.58 -2.39 -7.96
N ILE A 161 6.36 -2.94 -7.96
CA ILE A 161 5.92 -3.92 -8.96
C ILE A 161 5.57 -3.22 -10.27
N GLY A 162 6.22 -3.64 -11.34
CA GLY A 162 6.32 -2.89 -12.59
C GLY A 162 6.99 -1.53 -12.38
N GLY A 163 7.74 -1.34 -11.29
CA GLY A 163 8.32 -0.06 -10.89
C GLY A 163 9.31 0.48 -11.91
N LEU A 164 9.52 1.79 -11.82
CA LEU A 164 10.49 2.56 -12.57
C LEU A 164 11.35 3.34 -11.60
N ASN A 165 12.63 3.47 -11.92
CA ASN A 165 13.51 4.45 -11.31
C ASN A 165 13.69 5.58 -12.33
N TYR A 166 13.32 6.81 -11.99
CA TYR A 166 13.40 7.95 -12.88
C TYR A 166 13.59 9.24 -12.10
N THR A 167 14.14 10.26 -12.75
CA THR A 167 14.28 11.59 -12.15
C THR A 167 13.52 12.62 -13.00
N TYR A 168 13.44 13.86 -12.51
CA TYR A 168 13.08 15.00 -13.35
C TYR A 168 14.28 15.49 -14.16
N ALA A 169 14.94 14.56 -14.87
CA ALA A 169 16.12 14.83 -15.68
C ALA A 169 15.87 15.91 -16.73
N VAL A 170 16.82 16.84 -16.85
CA VAL A 170 16.86 17.90 -17.86
C VAL A 170 18.01 17.62 -18.81
N LYS A 171 17.82 17.91 -20.10
CA LYS A 171 18.86 17.68 -21.11
C LYS A 171 20.20 18.31 -20.71
N GLY A 172 21.22 17.47 -20.51
CA GLY A 172 22.59 17.87 -20.19
C GLY A 172 22.90 18.03 -18.69
N ASP A 173 22.10 17.45 -17.81
CA ASP A 173 22.38 17.37 -16.37
C ASP A 173 22.89 16.00 -15.87
N ASP A 174 23.10 15.06 -16.80
CA ASP A 174 23.63 13.71 -16.57
C ASP A 174 22.83 12.85 -15.57
N GLN A 175 21.59 13.24 -15.24
CA GLN A 175 20.72 12.44 -14.40
C GLN A 175 20.17 11.21 -15.13
N LEU A 176 19.85 10.18 -14.36
CA LEU A 176 19.07 9.04 -14.85
C LEU A 176 17.72 9.52 -15.37
N ILE A 177 17.43 9.24 -16.65
CA ILE A 177 16.15 9.59 -17.25
C ILE A 177 15.07 8.64 -16.73
N VAL A 178 15.19 7.35 -17.04
CA VAL A 178 14.26 6.30 -16.60
C VAL A 178 14.89 4.92 -16.83
N GLU A 179 14.65 4.00 -15.91
CA GLU A 179 14.91 2.58 -16.06
C GLU A 179 13.80 1.76 -15.40
N THR A 180 13.58 0.54 -15.88
CA THR A 180 12.72 -0.43 -15.21
C THR A 180 13.44 -0.99 -14.00
N LEU A 181 12.75 -1.11 -12.87
CA LEU A 181 13.32 -1.69 -11.66
C LEU A 181 13.70 -3.16 -11.91
N ASP A 182 14.81 -3.63 -11.34
CA ASP A 182 15.28 -4.98 -11.60
C ASP A 182 14.29 -6.05 -11.12
N ARG A 183 14.31 -7.20 -11.81
CA ARG A 183 13.39 -8.32 -11.55
C ARG A 183 13.42 -8.78 -10.09
N THR A 184 14.59 -8.90 -9.48
CA THR A 184 14.74 -9.42 -8.12
C THR A 184 14.06 -8.51 -7.11
N THR A 185 14.26 -7.20 -7.24
CA THR A 185 13.59 -6.20 -6.39
C THR A 185 12.06 -6.24 -6.56
N GLN A 186 11.56 -6.42 -7.78
CA GLN A 186 10.12 -6.55 -8.02
C GLN A 186 9.52 -7.82 -7.41
N ILE A 187 10.24 -8.96 -7.48
CA ILE A 187 9.81 -10.23 -6.88
C ILE A 187 9.76 -10.10 -5.35
N MET A 188 10.78 -9.51 -4.73
CA MET A 188 10.79 -9.26 -3.29
C MET A 188 9.58 -8.42 -2.85
N ALA A 189 9.22 -7.39 -3.63
CA ALA A 189 8.03 -6.58 -3.37
C ALA A 189 6.73 -7.39 -3.50
N LEU A 190 6.63 -8.24 -4.53
CA LEU A 190 5.48 -9.13 -4.71
C LEU A 190 5.31 -10.08 -3.52
N GLU A 191 6.36 -10.76 -3.09
CA GLU A 191 6.33 -11.66 -1.93
C GLU A 191 5.89 -10.92 -0.66
N ALA A 192 6.43 -9.71 -0.41
CA ALA A 192 6.06 -8.90 0.75
C ALA A 192 4.58 -8.48 0.71
N LEU A 193 4.05 -8.09 -0.46
CA LEU A 193 2.64 -7.76 -0.61
C LEU A 193 1.73 -8.96 -0.40
N LEU A 194 2.08 -10.11 -0.97
CA LEU A 194 1.23 -11.29 -0.82
C LEU A 194 1.16 -11.76 0.65
N LYS A 195 2.22 -11.58 1.45
CA LYS A 195 2.17 -11.81 2.91
C LYS A 195 1.12 -10.97 3.62
N THR A 196 0.79 -9.77 3.14
CA THR A 196 -0.27 -8.93 3.75
C THR A 196 -1.66 -9.55 3.63
N MET A 197 -1.86 -10.47 2.68
CA MET A 197 -3.12 -11.16 2.45
C MET A 197 -3.14 -12.58 3.02
N ASP A 198 -2.04 -13.04 3.64
CA ASP A 198 -2.06 -14.35 4.30
C ASP A 198 -3.00 -14.31 5.52
N ALA A 199 -3.75 -15.40 5.74
CA ALA A 199 -4.68 -15.46 6.86
C ALA A 199 -4.00 -15.27 8.22
N SER A 200 -2.74 -15.67 8.38
CA SER A 200 -1.98 -15.43 9.62
C SER A 200 -1.67 -13.95 9.85
N SER A 201 -1.49 -13.18 8.79
CA SER A 201 -1.30 -11.72 8.84
C SER A 201 -2.62 -10.97 9.08
N LEU A 202 -3.71 -11.47 8.48
CA LEU A 202 -5.03 -10.84 8.53
C LEU A 202 -5.83 -11.19 9.80
N ALA A 203 -5.63 -12.36 10.38
CA ALA A 203 -6.40 -12.82 11.53
C ALA A 203 -6.15 -11.96 12.76
N ILE A 204 -7.23 -11.51 13.38
CA ILE A 204 -7.18 -10.92 14.71
C ILE A 204 -7.18 -12.09 15.71
N PRO A 205 -6.21 -12.17 16.66
CA PRO A 205 -6.14 -13.30 17.57
C PRO A 205 -7.44 -13.48 18.38
N LYS A 206 -7.85 -14.73 18.58
CA LYS A 206 -9.16 -15.08 19.17
C LYS A 206 -9.35 -14.53 20.59
N ASP A 207 -8.27 -14.36 21.36
CA ASP A 207 -8.29 -13.72 22.66
C ASP A 207 -8.54 -12.21 22.57
N LYS A 208 -8.00 -11.54 21.54
CA LYS A 208 -8.22 -10.10 21.29
C LYS A 208 -9.64 -9.81 20.82
N LEU A 209 -10.25 -10.71 20.05
CA LEU A 209 -11.65 -10.57 19.63
C LEU A 209 -12.63 -10.39 20.80
N LYS A 210 -12.30 -10.91 21.99
CA LYS A 210 -13.12 -10.75 23.21
C LYS A 210 -13.14 -9.32 23.75
N LEU A 211 -12.22 -8.47 23.30
CA LEU A 211 -12.12 -7.06 23.69
C LEU A 211 -13.06 -6.14 22.89
N PHE A 212 -13.74 -6.65 21.86
CA PHE A 212 -14.57 -5.85 20.95
C PHE A 212 -16.07 -6.15 21.13
N PRO A 213 -16.70 -5.64 22.21
CA PRO A 213 -18.15 -5.78 22.38
C PRO A 213 -18.90 -4.92 21.35
N PRO A 214 -20.21 -5.16 21.17
CA PRO A 214 -21.08 -4.21 20.48
C PRO A 214 -20.97 -2.80 21.06
N ARG A 215 -21.20 -1.81 20.21
CA ARG A 215 -21.06 -0.40 20.57
C ARG A 215 -21.96 0.00 21.74
N ALA A 216 -21.42 0.72 22.72
CA ALA A 216 -22.18 1.25 23.84
C ALA A 216 -23.13 2.39 23.39
N TYR A 217 -24.16 2.68 24.19
CA TYR A 217 -25.07 3.81 23.91
C TYR A 217 -24.28 5.12 23.74
N ASN A 218 -24.57 5.88 22.69
CA ASN A 218 -23.85 7.09 22.25
C ASN A 218 -22.41 6.90 21.70
N TYR A 219 -21.91 5.67 21.57
CA TYR A 219 -20.62 5.38 20.92
C TYR A 219 -20.84 4.85 19.50
N ASN A 220 -21.41 5.65 18.61
CA ASN A 220 -21.64 5.20 17.23
C ASN A 220 -20.31 4.95 16.47
N ARG A 221 -20.33 4.10 15.44
CA ARG A 221 -19.18 3.95 14.52
C ARG A 221 -18.97 5.24 13.75
N SER A 222 -17.72 5.65 13.59
CA SER A 222 -17.33 6.85 12.85
C SER A 222 -16.59 6.46 11.55
N ARG A 223 -16.01 7.43 10.84
CA ARG A 223 -15.09 7.17 9.73
C ARG A 223 -13.77 6.51 10.16
N GLU A 224 -13.47 6.53 11.45
CA GLU A 224 -12.27 5.96 12.08
C GLU A 224 -12.52 4.57 12.65
N SER A 225 -13.78 4.08 12.61
CA SER A 225 -14.14 2.73 13.06
C SER A 225 -14.14 1.72 11.92
N PHE A 226 -13.85 0.46 12.24
CA PHE A 226 -14.10 -0.67 11.33
C PHE A 226 -15.53 -0.64 10.78
N LYS A 227 -15.68 -1.07 9.53
CA LYS A 227 -16.99 -1.31 8.92
C LYS A 227 -17.34 -2.79 9.06
N SER A 228 -18.63 -3.12 9.00
CA SER A 228 -19.14 -4.44 9.40
C SER A 228 -20.35 -4.84 8.57
N HIS A 229 -20.43 -6.14 8.24
CA HIS A 229 -21.60 -6.80 7.68
C HIS A 229 -22.48 -7.45 8.78
N ASN A 230 -21.95 -7.62 9.99
CA ASN A 230 -22.61 -8.30 11.12
C ASN A 230 -23.51 -7.40 11.97
N GLY A 231 -23.93 -6.25 11.44
CA GLY A 231 -24.73 -5.28 12.18
C GLY A 231 -23.99 -4.73 13.40
N VAL A 232 -24.51 -4.98 14.61
CA VAL A 232 -23.97 -4.42 15.86
C VAL A 232 -22.73 -5.16 16.38
N ALA A 233 -22.52 -6.41 15.96
CA ALA A 233 -21.36 -7.19 16.39
C ALA A 233 -20.07 -6.73 15.69
N PHE A 234 -18.92 -7.04 16.31
CA PHE A 234 -17.63 -6.90 15.65
C PHE A 234 -17.52 -7.90 14.49
N ASP A 235 -16.87 -7.50 13.41
CA ASP A 235 -16.75 -8.29 12.18
C ASP A 235 -15.29 -8.45 11.79
N ALA A 236 -14.70 -9.55 12.25
CA ALA A 236 -13.31 -9.87 12.01
C ALA A 236 -13.02 -10.24 10.54
N LEU A 237 -14.03 -10.74 9.81
CA LEU A 237 -13.90 -11.06 8.39
C LEU A 237 -13.96 -9.80 7.53
N ALA A 238 -14.81 -8.83 7.87
CA ALA A 238 -14.82 -7.51 7.26
C ALA A 238 -13.49 -6.75 7.44
N ALA A 239 -12.83 -6.88 8.60
CA ALA A 239 -11.51 -6.30 8.82
C ALA A 239 -10.47 -6.91 7.86
N ALA A 240 -10.46 -8.25 7.73
CA ALA A 240 -9.61 -8.97 6.80
C ALA A 240 -9.92 -8.61 5.33
N GLU A 241 -11.21 -8.51 4.98
CA GLU A 241 -11.68 -8.09 3.66
C GLU A 241 -11.11 -6.71 3.29
N THR A 242 -11.21 -5.75 4.21
CA THR A 242 -10.77 -4.38 4.00
C THR A 242 -9.26 -4.30 3.76
N ALA A 243 -8.47 -5.06 4.53
CA ALA A 243 -7.02 -5.10 4.37
C ALA A 243 -6.60 -5.79 3.05
N ALA A 244 -7.21 -6.93 2.72
CA ALA A 244 -6.93 -7.63 1.47
C ALA A 244 -7.35 -6.82 0.24
N ASP A 245 -8.51 -6.16 0.32
CA ASP A 245 -8.98 -5.29 -0.75
C ASP A 245 -8.04 -4.12 -1.02
N LEU A 246 -7.50 -3.51 0.04
CA LEU A 246 -6.50 -2.46 -0.09
C LEU A 246 -5.31 -2.98 -0.91
N THR A 247 -4.71 -4.11 -0.51
CA THR A 247 -3.58 -4.70 -1.24
C THR A 247 -3.90 -4.97 -2.70
N LEU A 248 -5.06 -5.57 -3.00
CA LEU A 248 -5.47 -5.90 -4.36
C LEU A 248 -5.77 -4.67 -5.22
N SER A 249 -6.33 -3.61 -4.62
CA SER A 249 -6.64 -2.35 -5.32
C SER A 249 -5.37 -1.69 -5.88
N PHE A 250 -4.25 -1.81 -5.15
CA PHE A 250 -2.94 -1.41 -5.63
C PHE A 250 -2.35 -2.48 -6.55
N LEU A 251 -2.15 -3.72 -6.11
CA LEU A 251 -1.47 -4.76 -6.90
C LEU A 251 -2.06 -4.93 -8.31
N LEU A 252 -3.39 -4.95 -8.42
CA LEU A 252 -4.11 -5.17 -9.68
C LEU A 252 -4.63 -3.88 -10.34
N HIS A 253 -4.06 -2.73 -9.98
CA HIS A 253 -4.43 -1.47 -10.63
C HIS A 253 -4.20 -1.53 -12.15
N PRO A 254 -5.16 -1.06 -13.00
CA PRO A 254 -5.08 -1.14 -14.45
C PRO A 254 -3.78 -0.63 -15.08
N GLN A 255 -3.26 0.51 -14.62
CA GLN A 255 -2.02 1.09 -15.15
C GLN A 255 -0.81 0.21 -14.90
N ARG A 256 -0.70 -0.41 -13.71
CA ARG A 256 0.40 -1.30 -13.34
C ARG A 256 0.31 -2.62 -14.09
N ALA A 257 -0.89 -3.19 -14.18
CA ALA A 257 -1.13 -4.40 -14.95
C ALA A 257 -0.72 -4.24 -16.43
N ASN A 258 -1.14 -3.14 -17.07
CA ASN A 258 -0.72 -2.82 -18.44
C ASN A 258 0.81 -2.64 -18.55
N ARG A 259 1.42 -1.98 -17.56
CA ARG A 259 2.86 -1.72 -17.53
C ARG A 259 3.68 -3.00 -17.40
N LEU A 260 3.26 -3.94 -16.56
CA LEU A 260 3.89 -5.26 -16.44
C LEU A 260 3.82 -6.05 -17.75
N VAL A 261 2.71 -5.97 -18.49
CA VAL A 261 2.62 -6.55 -19.84
C VAL A 261 3.63 -5.89 -20.79
N HIS A 262 3.72 -4.56 -20.75
CA HIS A 262 4.61 -3.81 -21.64
C HIS A 262 6.09 -4.06 -21.35
N GLN A 263 6.51 -3.98 -20.08
CA GLN A 263 7.90 -4.20 -19.65
C GLN A 263 8.37 -5.61 -20.00
N LYS A 264 7.53 -6.63 -19.78
CA LYS A 264 7.82 -8.03 -20.15
C LYS A 264 7.94 -8.23 -21.66
N ALA A 265 7.17 -7.48 -22.46
CA ALA A 265 7.21 -7.57 -23.92
C ALA A 265 8.47 -6.93 -24.51
N LEU A 266 8.99 -5.87 -23.87
CA LEU A 266 10.23 -5.22 -24.28
C LEU A 266 11.48 -5.99 -23.85
N ASP A 267 11.39 -6.66 -22.70
CA ASP A 267 12.48 -7.46 -22.13
C ASP A 267 11.88 -8.67 -21.39
N SER A 268 12.20 -9.86 -21.90
CA SER A 268 11.67 -11.13 -21.40
C SER A 268 12.12 -11.47 -19.98
N ASP A 269 13.19 -10.85 -19.48
CA ASP A 269 13.72 -11.14 -18.16
C ASP A 269 12.96 -10.37 -17.06
N ASN A 270 12.28 -9.27 -17.41
CA ASN A 270 11.46 -8.52 -16.46
C ASN A 270 10.30 -9.34 -15.86
N LEU A 271 9.76 -8.88 -14.73
CA LEU A 271 8.55 -9.45 -14.13
C LEU A 271 7.32 -9.13 -15.00
N GLY A 272 6.54 -10.14 -15.38
CA GLY A 272 5.32 -9.98 -16.17
C GLY A 272 4.03 -10.11 -15.36
N LEU A 273 2.93 -9.59 -15.91
CA LEU A 273 1.60 -9.70 -15.28
C LEU A 273 1.15 -11.16 -15.11
N ALA A 274 1.47 -12.03 -16.07
CA ALA A 274 1.15 -13.46 -15.97
C ALA A 274 1.79 -14.10 -14.73
N GLU A 275 3.05 -13.77 -14.45
CA GLU A 275 3.78 -14.27 -13.29
C GLU A 275 3.19 -13.74 -11.97
N VAL A 276 2.80 -12.46 -11.93
CA VAL A 276 2.12 -11.86 -10.78
C VAL A 276 0.79 -12.55 -10.49
N LEU A 277 -0.03 -12.77 -11.52
CA LEU A 277 -1.34 -13.42 -11.38
C LEU A 277 -1.20 -14.90 -11.00
N ASP A 278 -0.18 -15.59 -11.51
CA ASP A 278 0.09 -16.99 -11.17
C ASP A 278 0.54 -17.12 -9.71
N GLN A 279 1.42 -16.26 -9.19
CA GLN A 279 1.78 -16.27 -7.77
C GLN A 279 0.58 -15.94 -6.86
N LEU A 280 -0.24 -14.97 -7.25
CA LEU A 280 -1.46 -14.63 -6.53
C LEU A 280 -2.43 -15.82 -6.45
N TYR A 281 -2.59 -16.54 -7.57
CA TYR A 281 -3.40 -17.75 -7.65
C TYR A 281 -2.84 -18.87 -6.77
N GLU A 282 -1.54 -19.18 -6.88
CA GLU A 282 -0.90 -20.26 -6.12
C GLU A 282 -0.98 -20.01 -4.60
N GLN A 283 -0.79 -18.78 -4.15
CA GLN A 283 -0.88 -18.47 -2.73
C GLN A 283 -2.31 -18.54 -2.19
N SER A 284 -3.28 -18.04 -2.96
CA SER A 284 -4.64 -17.80 -2.43
C SER A 284 -5.62 -18.93 -2.67
N PHE A 285 -5.35 -19.81 -3.64
CA PHE A 285 -6.24 -20.91 -3.99
C PHE A 285 -5.55 -22.27 -3.86
N SER A 286 -4.30 -22.42 -4.30
CA SER A 286 -3.57 -23.69 -4.25
C SER A 286 -3.12 -24.00 -2.81
N SER A 287 -2.37 -23.07 -2.19
CA SER A 287 -1.77 -23.25 -0.86
C SER A 287 -2.76 -23.19 0.31
N SER A 288 -3.91 -22.52 0.13
CA SER A 288 -4.92 -22.36 1.19
C SER A 288 -5.68 -23.66 1.51
N SER A 289 -5.65 -24.65 0.61
CA SER A 289 -6.43 -25.87 0.71
C SER A 289 -6.05 -26.77 1.90
N ASP A 290 -4.84 -26.59 2.46
CA ASP A 290 -4.31 -27.41 3.55
C ASP A 290 -4.51 -26.83 4.95
N ARG A 291 -5.12 -25.63 5.10
CA ARG A 291 -5.29 -25.00 6.42
C ARG A 291 -6.24 -25.81 7.30
N LYS A 292 -5.88 -26.01 8.57
CA LYS A 292 -6.69 -26.74 9.57
C LYS A 292 -7.56 -25.85 10.45
N ASP A 293 -7.19 -24.58 10.64
CA ASP A 293 -7.96 -23.65 11.46
C ASP A 293 -9.12 -23.06 10.65
N SER A 294 -10.35 -23.27 11.12
CA SER A 294 -11.55 -22.85 10.40
C SER A 294 -11.68 -21.33 10.30
N TYR A 295 -11.18 -20.56 11.26
CA TYR A 295 -11.23 -19.10 11.18
C TYR A 295 -10.28 -18.58 10.09
N HIS A 296 -9.09 -19.18 9.96
CA HIS A 296 -8.20 -18.86 8.84
C HIS A 296 -8.76 -19.29 7.49
N GLN A 297 -9.46 -20.43 7.41
CA GLN A 297 -10.15 -20.85 6.18
C GLN A 297 -11.21 -19.81 5.74
N GLU A 298 -12.00 -19.26 6.66
CA GLU A 298 -12.97 -18.21 6.34
C GLU A 298 -12.27 -16.92 5.86
N ILE A 299 -11.12 -16.57 6.43
CA ILE A 299 -10.31 -15.45 5.94
C ILE A 299 -9.78 -15.71 4.53
N ASP A 300 -9.28 -16.91 4.24
CA ASP A 300 -8.82 -17.26 2.89
C ASP A 300 -9.97 -17.12 1.87
N GLN A 301 -11.19 -17.56 2.22
CA GLN A 301 -12.36 -17.40 1.34
C GLN A 301 -12.67 -15.92 1.05
N VAL A 302 -12.59 -15.06 2.07
CA VAL A 302 -12.74 -13.61 1.90
C VAL A 302 -11.71 -13.07 0.90
N VAL A 303 -10.43 -13.47 1.04
CA VAL A 303 -9.36 -13.06 0.13
C VAL A 303 -9.62 -13.57 -1.30
N GLN A 304 -10.01 -14.83 -1.46
CA GLN A 304 -10.36 -15.43 -2.76
C GLN A 304 -11.48 -14.66 -3.45
N TYR A 305 -12.53 -14.28 -2.72
CA TYR A 305 -13.61 -13.47 -3.28
C TYR A 305 -13.13 -12.09 -3.72
N ARG A 306 -12.29 -11.41 -2.92
CA ARG A 306 -11.71 -10.12 -3.34
C ARG A 306 -10.86 -10.26 -4.59
N ILE A 307 -10.03 -11.31 -4.70
CA ILE A 307 -9.22 -11.57 -5.90
C ILE A 307 -10.11 -11.70 -7.13
N ILE A 308 -11.18 -12.50 -7.06
CA ILE A 308 -12.13 -12.68 -8.17
C ILE A 308 -12.75 -11.33 -8.58
N GLN A 309 -13.15 -10.49 -7.62
CA GLN A 309 -13.70 -9.16 -7.91
C GLN A 309 -12.69 -8.23 -8.61
N HIS A 310 -11.44 -8.23 -8.16
CA HIS A 310 -10.39 -7.43 -8.81
C HIS A 310 -10.01 -7.96 -10.19
N LEU A 311 -10.08 -9.27 -10.42
CA LEU A 311 -9.93 -9.87 -11.75
C LEU A 311 -11.09 -9.51 -12.68
N PHE A 312 -12.34 -9.50 -12.20
CA PHE A 312 -13.49 -9.01 -12.96
C PHE A 312 -13.32 -7.55 -13.36
N ASN A 313 -12.87 -6.71 -12.42
CA ASN A 313 -12.52 -5.32 -12.72
C ASN A 313 -11.43 -5.25 -13.79
N LEU A 314 -10.32 -5.98 -13.63
CA LEU A 314 -9.23 -5.96 -14.60
C LEU A 314 -9.65 -6.44 -16.00
N ALA A 315 -10.56 -7.42 -16.09
CA ALA A 315 -11.09 -7.93 -17.34
C ALA A 315 -12.04 -6.96 -18.07
N THR A 316 -12.69 -6.05 -17.34
CA THR A 316 -13.73 -5.14 -17.89
C THR A 316 -13.32 -3.67 -17.92
N HIS A 317 -12.33 -3.28 -17.14
CA HIS A 317 -11.98 -1.88 -16.92
C HIS A 317 -11.55 -1.19 -18.23
N LYS A 318 -12.12 -0.01 -18.49
CA LYS A 318 -11.93 0.73 -19.75
C LYS A 318 -10.47 1.05 -20.10
N ASN A 319 -9.62 1.24 -19.10
CA ASN A 319 -8.20 1.57 -19.27
C ASN A 319 -7.29 0.34 -19.34
N THR A 320 -7.83 -0.89 -19.34
CA THR A 320 -7.00 -2.11 -19.47
C THR A 320 -6.86 -2.51 -20.93
N ILE A 321 -5.64 -2.85 -21.34
CA ILE A 321 -5.36 -3.31 -22.70
C ILE A 321 -5.87 -4.75 -22.92
N PRO A 322 -6.18 -5.17 -24.17
CA PRO A 322 -6.67 -6.51 -24.45
C PRO A 322 -5.81 -7.65 -23.88
N GLN A 323 -4.48 -7.50 -23.87
CA GLN A 323 -3.54 -8.48 -23.33
C GLN A 323 -3.70 -8.64 -21.81
N THR A 324 -3.91 -7.54 -21.08
CA THR A 324 -4.18 -7.55 -19.65
C THR A 324 -5.51 -8.23 -19.36
N LYS A 325 -6.55 -7.93 -20.14
CA LYS A 325 -7.86 -8.60 -20.05
C LYS A 325 -7.75 -10.10 -20.31
N ALA A 326 -6.99 -10.50 -21.32
CA ALA A 326 -6.79 -11.90 -21.67
C ALA A 326 -6.14 -12.68 -20.52
N LEU A 327 -5.11 -12.11 -19.87
CA LEU A 327 -4.47 -12.71 -18.70
C LEU A 327 -5.43 -12.80 -17.50
N ALA A 328 -6.24 -11.77 -17.25
CA ALA A 328 -7.26 -11.82 -16.20
C ALA A 328 -8.29 -12.93 -16.45
N TYR A 329 -8.79 -13.07 -17.68
CA TYR A 329 -9.70 -14.15 -18.07
C TYR A 329 -9.06 -15.53 -17.93
N GLN A 330 -7.78 -15.67 -18.28
CA GLN A 330 -7.04 -16.92 -18.11
C GLN A 330 -6.95 -17.31 -16.63
N THR A 331 -6.62 -16.36 -15.75
CA THR A 331 -6.57 -16.62 -14.30
C THR A 331 -7.95 -16.97 -13.74
N LEU A 332 -9.01 -16.28 -14.16
CA LEU A 332 -10.39 -16.63 -13.80
C LEU A 332 -10.78 -18.04 -14.26
N GLN A 333 -10.30 -18.48 -15.43
CA GLN A 333 -10.51 -19.84 -15.90
C GLN A 333 -9.78 -20.86 -15.02
N LYS A 334 -8.52 -20.59 -14.63
CA LYS A 334 -7.78 -21.46 -13.69
C LYS A 334 -8.52 -21.61 -12.35
N ILE A 335 -8.99 -20.50 -11.77
CA ILE A 335 -9.77 -20.49 -10.52
C ILE A 335 -11.05 -21.31 -10.66
N HIS A 336 -11.78 -21.11 -11.76
CA HIS A 336 -13.00 -21.88 -12.05
C HIS A 336 -12.72 -23.38 -12.10
N ASP A 337 -11.69 -23.80 -12.83
CA ASP A 337 -11.38 -25.22 -13.02
C ASP A 337 -10.91 -25.88 -11.71
N GLN A 338 -10.17 -25.15 -10.87
CA GLN A 338 -9.84 -25.62 -9.52
C GLN A 338 -11.10 -25.78 -8.65
N ALA A 339 -12.01 -24.80 -8.69
CA ALA A 339 -13.26 -24.86 -7.94
C ALA A 339 -14.15 -26.01 -8.42
N ALA A 340 -14.18 -26.31 -9.73
CA ALA A 340 -14.92 -27.43 -10.30
C ALA A 340 -14.42 -28.81 -9.84
N ASN A 341 -13.13 -28.91 -9.47
CA ASN A 341 -12.54 -30.11 -8.89
C ASN A 341 -12.69 -30.19 -7.36
N SER A 342 -13.28 -29.16 -6.74
CA SER A 342 -13.49 -29.06 -5.30
C SER A 342 -14.98 -29.25 -4.96
N SER A 343 -15.28 -29.59 -3.71
CA SER A 343 -16.66 -29.69 -3.23
C SER A 343 -16.89 -28.69 -2.08
N GLY A 344 -18.13 -28.22 -1.92
CA GLY A 344 -18.51 -27.31 -0.83
C GLY A 344 -19.15 -26.00 -1.31
N ALA A 345 -19.71 -25.25 -0.35
CA ALA A 345 -20.45 -24.02 -0.62
C ALA A 345 -19.57 -22.93 -1.28
N ASN A 346 -18.31 -22.79 -0.83
CA ASN A 346 -17.37 -21.84 -1.41
C ASN A 346 -17.11 -22.11 -2.91
N ALA A 347 -16.73 -23.34 -3.24
CA ALA A 347 -16.45 -23.74 -4.62
C ALA A 347 -17.67 -23.52 -5.54
N ALA A 348 -18.87 -23.89 -5.07
CA ALA A 348 -20.11 -23.64 -5.80
C ALA A 348 -20.38 -22.15 -6.03
N TYR A 349 -20.11 -21.30 -5.03
CA TYR A 349 -20.30 -19.85 -5.16
C TYR A 349 -19.26 -19.21 -6.09
N ILE A 350 -17.99 -19.64 -6.05
CA ILE A 350 -16.94 -19.21 -6.98
C ILE A 350 -17.34 -19.51 -8.43
N ILE A 351 -17.76 -20.75 -8.71
CA ILE A 351 -18.22 -21.16 -10.04
C ILE A 351 -19.37 -20.25 -10.50
N TYR A 352 -20.39 -20.09 -9.65
CA TYR A 352 -21.53 -19.22 -9.94
C TYR A 352 -21.12 -17.78 -10.27
N GLN A 353 -20.23 -17.16 -9.48
CA GLN A 353 -19.75 -15.80 -9.72
C GLN A 353 -19.05 -15.68 -11.09
N ILE A 354 -18.15 -16.62 -11.39
CA ILE A 354 -17.35 -16.59 -12.63
C ILE A 354 -18.22 -16.87 -13.86
N GLU A 355 -19.14 -17.84 -13.80
CA GLU A 355 -20.04 -18.15 -14.90
C GLU A 355 -20.99 -16.98 -15.20
N ASN A 356 -21.55 -16.33 -14.17
CA ASN A 356 -22.40 -15.16 -14.38
C ASN A 356 -21.63 -14.00 -14.99
N PHE A 357 -20.42 -13.74 -14.51
CA PHE A 357 -19.55 -12.73 -15.08
C PHE A 357 -19.23 -13.01 -16.56
N LYS A 358 -18.91 -14.27 -16.92
CA LYS A 358 -18.65 -14.64 -18.32
C LYS A 358 -19.86 -14.46 -19.23
N ARG A 359 -21.08 -14.66 -18.71
CA ARG A 359 -22.32 -14.50 -19.48
C ARG A 359 -22.65 -13.04 -19.77
N LYS A 360 -22.37 -12.14 -18.83
CA LYS A 360 -22.70 -10.71 -18.93
C LYS A 360 -21.62 -9.84 -18.29
N PRO A 361 -20.41 -9.78 -18.87
CA PRO A 361 -19.32 -8.99 -18.31
C PRO A 361 -19.65 -7.49 -18.25
N GLU A 362 -20.49 -6.99 -19.15
CA GLU A 362 -20.95 -5.61 -19.19
C GLU A 362 -21.84 -5.20 -18.00
N ASP A 363 -22.48 -6.17 -17.33
CA ASP A 363 -23.30 -5.93 -16.14
C ASP A 363 -22.44 -5.84 -14.87
N PHE A 364 -21.15 -6.20 -14.95
CA PHE A 364 -20.24 -6.13 -13.81
C PHE A 364 -20.10 -4.69 -13.32
N LYS A 365 -20.44 -4.50 -12.05
CA LYS A 365 -20.15 -3.28 -11.30
C LYS A 365 -19.14 -3.64 -10.24
N VAL A 366 -18.08 -2.85 -10.14
CA VAL A 366 -17.11 -2.98 -9.06
C VAL A 366 -17.87 -2.99 -7.74
N MET A 367 -17.84 -4.10 -7.03
CA MET A 367 -18.48 -4.19 -5.73
C MET A 367 -17.75 -3.22 -4.80
N PRO A 368 -18.45 -2.23 -4.23
CA PRO A 368 -17.82 -1.32 -3.29
C PRO A 368 -17.32 -2.17 -2.11
N SER A 369 -16.00 -2.19 -1.89
CA SER A 369 -15.46 -2.74 -0.66
C SER A 369 -15.87 -1.88 0.52
N LEU A 370 -15.82 -2.47 1.70
CA LEU A 370 -15.90 -1.70 2.93
C LEU A 370 -14.80 -0.64 2.91
N LYS A 371 -15.20 0.62 3.08
CA LYS A 371 -14.25 1.73 3.11
C LYS A 371 -13.31 1.53 4.29
N ILE A 372 -12.01 1.43 4.00
CA ILE A 372 -10.96 1.42 5.02
C ILE A 372 -11.10 2.67 5.91
N PRO A 373 -10.99 2.53 7.24
CA PRO A 373 -11.02 3.69 8.13
C PRO A 373 -9.97 4.72 7.74
N ASP A 374 -10.35 6.00 7.85
CA ASP A 374 -9.43 7.10 7.54
C ASP A 374 -8.20 7.01 8.44
N GLY A 375 -7.04 7.48 7.98
CA GLY A 375 -5.98 7.76 8.94
C GLY A 375 -4.72 8.44 8.43
N SER A 376 -4.78 9.08 7.26
CA SER A 376 -3.86 10.19 7.01
C SER A 376 -4.36 11.39 7.83
N PRO A 377 -3.47 12.21 8.42
CA PRO A 377 -3.86 13.43 9.09
C PRO A 377 -4.74 14.28 8.18
N ILE A 378 -5.84 14.77 8.73
CA ILE A 378 -6.80 15.55 7.96
C ILE A 378 -6.28 16.98 7.94
N GLY A 379 -5.69 17.36 6.81
CA GLY A 379 -5.48 18.77 6.49
C GLY A 379 -6.84 19.46 6.43
N SER A 380 -6.98 20.60 7.08
CA SER A 380 -8.16 21.45 6.90
C SER A 380 -8.16 22.02 5.48
N THR A 381 -9.22 21.80 4.71
CA THR A 381 -9.43 22.40 3.38
C THR A 381 -9.68 23.91 3.42
N ASN A 382 -9.72 24.52 4.61
CA ASN A 382 -10.01 25.94 4.79
C ASN A 382 -8.73 26.76 4.93
N CYS A 383 -7.98 26.91 3.84
CA CYS A 383 -7.17 28.11 3.66
C CYS A 383 -8.06 29.17 3.02
N TYR A 384 -8.93 29.81 3.81
CA TYR A 384 -9.55 31.06 3.35
C TYR A 384 -8.46 32.13 3.32
N THR A 385 -8.15 32.59 2.12
CA THR A 385 -7.54 33.90 1.91
C THR A 385 -8.50 34.93 2.50
N HIS A 386 -8.19 35.46 3.68
CA HIS A 386 -8.73 36.75 4.05
C HIS A 386 -7.97 37.80 3.23
N GLU A 387 -8.78 38.61 2.53
CA GLU A 387 -8.42 39.68 1.59
C GLU A 387 -7.35 40.64 2.10
#